data_AF-A0A097QVW0-F1
#
_entry.id   AF-A0A097QVW0-F1
#
_cell.length_a   1.000
_cell.length_b   1.000
_cell.length_c   1.000
_cell.angle_alpha   90.00
_cell.angle_beta   90.00
_cell.angle_gamma   90.00
#
_symmetry.space_group_name_H-M   'P 1'
#
loop_
_entity.id
_entity.type
_entity.pdbx_description
1 polymer ?
#
loop_
_entity_poly.entity_id
_entity_poly.type
_entity_poly.pdbx_seq_one_letter_code
_entity_poly.pdbx_strand_id
1 'polypeptide(L)'
;MQLPDKTPLVENVVVTSKKDLTELAKKALSEGKGAFLKVFAKDQRGKYYITILLDSSKVLAAECLVVDNKQTLVGEDALNLFKALLGKPMVVDAYSLDEIEMKLSIAENLDVYSETPKIPLDELFSGSAVQVRPKEVPEAKEPAPKPEPVPEQKPVAEKKPGEKAVPKPAQKSGGKPEIVVSFTGGKLPEEAFKKYAEHIVREVRKMKGVSIDKIEFDANVGEGVVYLNVHVYGSAGTGDRRNLEVAERRILHIVSKHAPVILREAEHKPILRDISVVLNGEEARPQEITLKDEKKTGAVTKDGRVKLSVLKDVWPYFSNFARTVVQELETAGIKVDSAYFDVKGWREFEVNLSIVVESPFDRATTEKTIRTVLTRHVKELSRSIGRYITVHSVEVELVEKPSLGHAPAKKPVASGKAAEVLAKKALLEKEVEKLLKEAGIDELAPLTEQKKKEAEETLLKSRVEPAIETLKNRIRAELKLMPRVIFKWLKINHEVHGTTVYIDVEASFVKENVGGLFGAYSGVSDEKIKKDVVDVINRIIREVSSEYSVAIKPRSVNVILR
;
A
#
# COMPACT_ATOMS: atom_id res chain seq x y z
N MET A 1 -6.73 18.38 8.95
CA MET A 1 -5.95 18.91 10.09
C MET A 1 -4.92 17.87 10.47
N GLN A 2 -3.65 18.25 10.56
CA GLN A 2 -2.58 17.34 10.98
C GLN A 2 -2.58 17.21 12.51
N LEU A 3 -2.41 15.98 12.99
CA LEU A 3 -2.31 15.65 14.41
C LEU A 3 -0.88 15.11 14.65
N PRO A 4 -0.21 15.49 15.75
CA PRO A 4 1.02 14.85 16.19
C PRO A 4 0.82 13.33 16.34
N ASP A 5 1.87 12.54 16.11
CA ASP A 5 1.83 11.07 16.20
C ASP A 5 1.51 10.60 17.65
N LYS A 6 0.21 10.54 17.98
CA LYS A 6 -0.31 10.16 19.30
C LYS A 6 -1.42 9.13 19.18
N THR A 7 -1.42 8.17 20.10
CA THR A 7 -2.50 7.18 20.22
C THR A 7 -3.78 7.84 20.76
N PRO A 8 -4.96 7.55 20.19
CA PRO A 8 -6.21 8.07 20.72
C PRO A 8 -6.41 7.58 22.15
N LEU A 9 -6.91 8.47 23.01
CA LEU A 9 -7.37 8.10 24.34
C LEU A 9 -8.58 7.18 24.25
N VAL A 10 -9.45 7.46 23.29
CA VAL A 10 -10.65 6.69 22.97
C VAL A 10 -10.81 6.66 21.46
N GLU A 11 -11.01 5.46 20.89
CA GLU A 11 -11.14 5.24 19.45
C GLU A 11 -12.51 4.63 19.12
N ASN A 12 -13.10 5.06 18.00
CA ASN A 12 -14.34 4.56 17.42
C ASN A 12 -15.54 4.54 18.39
N VAL A 13 -15.63 5.49 19.32
CA VAL A 13 -16.77 5.54 20.26
C VAL A 13 -17.99 6.13 19.59
N VAL A 14 -19.08 5.38 19.64
CA VAL A 14 -20.38 5.80 19.14
C VAL A 14 -21.05 6.70 20.18
N VAL A 15 -21.14 7.98 19.87
CA VAL A 15 -21.82 8.99 20.67
C VAL A 15 -23.22 9.19 20.10
N THR A 16 -24.24 8.96 20.92
CA THR A 16 -25.64 9.11 20.51
C THR A 16 -26.30 10.36 21.08
N SER A 17 -25.78 10.88 22.20
CA SER A 17 -26.27 12.09 22.82
C SER A 17 -25.20 13.18 22.90
N LYS A 18 -25.67 14.43 22.97
CA LYS A 18 -24.80 15.61 23.18
C LYS A 18 -24.03 15.53 24.50
N LYS A 19 -24.64 14.94 25.53
CA LYS A 19 -24.02 14.80 26.85
C LYS A 19 -22.81 13.88 26.79
N ASP A 20 -22.94 12.75 26.10
CA ASP A 20 -21.84 11.79 25.95
C ASP A 20 -20.65 12.42 25.22
N LEU A 21 -20.91 13.27 24.21
CA LEU A 21 -19.86 13.99 23.49
C LEU A 21 -19.12 14.99 24.39
N THR A 22 -19.87 15.72 25.20
CA THR A 22 -19.31 16.68 26.16
C THR A 22 -18.52 15.98 27.26
N GLU A 23 -19.00 14.84 27.76
CA GLU A 23 -18.26 14.03 28.75
C GLU A 23 -16.97 13.47 28.16
N LEU A 24 -17.01 13.00 26.91
CA LEU A 24 -15.84 12.47 26.21
C LEU A 24 -14.80 13.58 25.96
N ALA A 25 -15.24 14.78 25.56
CA ALA A 25 -14.37 15.95 25.43
C ALA A 25 -13.77 16.38 26.78
N LYS A 26 -14.59 16.41 27.85
CA LYS A 26 -14.12 16.73 29.21
C LYS A 26 -13.12 15.71 29.74
N LYS A 27 -13.33 14.42 29.45
CA LYS A 27 -12.40 13.36 29.82
C LYS A 27 -11.04 13.55 29.14
N ALA A 28 -11.02 13.81 27.83
CA ALA A 28 -9.80 14.10 27.09
C ALA A 28 -9.07 15.35 27.62
N LEU A 29 -9.82 16.40 28.00
CA LEU A 29 -9.29 17.62 28.62
C LEU A 29 -8.87 17.44 30.09
N SER A 30 -9.33 16.41 30.79
CA SER A 30 -8.92 16.12 32.17
C SER A 30 -7.57 15.39 32.23
N GLU A 31 -7.21 14.68 31.17
CA GLU A 31 -5.96 13.92 31.06
C GLU A 31 -4.82 14.72 30.40
N GLY A 32 -5.11 15.85 29.74
CA GLY A 32 -4.14 16.69 29.06
C GLY A 32 -4.50 18.19 29.12
N LYS A 33 -3.65 19.09 28.63
CA LYS A 33 -3.94 20.53 28.58
C LYS A 33 -4.81 20.93 27.39
N GLY A 34 -4.89 20.09 26.36
CA GLY A 34 -5.79 20.25 25.23
C GLY A 34 -6.43 18.93 24.82
N ALA A 35 -7.41 19.00 23.93
CA ALA A 35 -8.04 17.82 23.36
C ALA A 35 -8.21 17.98 21.84
N PHE A 36 -8.00 16.90 21.11
CA PHE A 36 -8.30 16.83 19.70
C PHE A 36 -9.38 15.79 19.46
N LEU A 37 -10.41 16.16 18.71
CA LEU A 37 -11.54 15.30 18.40
C LEU A 37 -11.60 15.06 16.88
N LYS A 38 -11.67 13.80 16.47
CA LYS A 38 -12.04 13.39 15.11
C LYS A 38 -13.44 12.83 15.16
N VAL A 39 -14.35 13.46 14.44
CA VAL A 39 -15.78 13.16 14.48
C VAL A 39 -16.23 12.77 13.08
N PHE A 40 -16.70 11.54 12.94
CA PHE A 40 -17.41 11.09 11.76
C PHE A 40 -18.92 11.11 12.02
N ALA A 41 -19.63 11.91 11.25
CA ALA A 41 -21.07 12.06 11.37
C ALA A 41 -21.75 11.90 10.01
N LYS A 42 -22.98 11.38 10.02
CA LYS A 42 -23.81 11.23 8.83
C LYS A 42 -25.17 11.86 9.05
N ASP A 43 -25.62 12.63 8.07
CA ASP A 43 -26.96 13.20 8.01
C ASP A 43 -27.65 12.86 6.68
N GLN A 44 -28.91 13.26 6.52
CA GLN A 44 -29.67 13.17 5.26
C GLN A 44 -29.00 13.94 4.12
N ARG A 45 -28.22 14.98 4.45
CA ARG A 45 -27.50 15.83 3.49
C ARG A 45 -26.14 15.27 3.07
N GLY A 46 -25.57 14.33 3.81
CA GLY A 46 -24.27 13.75 3.47
C GLY A 46 -23.47 13.18 4.64
N LYS A 47 -22.22 12.82 4.36
CA LYS A 47 -21.23 12.35 5.34
C LYS A 47 -20.18 13.44 5.61
N TYR A 48 -19.84 13.60 6.88
CA TYR A 48 -18.96 14.67 7.36
C TYR A 48 -17.83 14.08 8.20
N TYR A 49 -16.61 14.53 7.94
CA TYR A 49 -15.44 14.26 8.76
C TYR A 49 -14.94 15.56 9.38
N ILE A 50 -15.12 15.70 10.68
CA ILE A 50 -14.90 16.95 11.41
C ILE A 50 -13.73 16.75 12.37
N THR A 51 -12.76 17.66 12.33
CA THR A 51 -11.63 17.68 13.25
C THR A 51 -11.66 18.96 14.06
N ILE A 52 -11.60 18.84 15.39
CA ILE A 52 -11.71 19.98 16.31
C ILE A 52 -10.58 19.91 17.34
N LEU A 53 -9.86 21.01 17.49
CA LEU A 53 -8.86 21.22 18.53
C LEU A 53 -9.44 22.13 19.62
N LEU A 54 -9.31 21.68 20.87
CA LEU A 54 -9.87 22.30 22.06
C LEU A 54 -8.76 22.54 23.10
N ASP A 55 -8.88 23.64 23.83
CA ASP A 55 -8.19 23.89 25.10
C ASP A 55 -9.20 23.71 26.25
N SER A 56 -8.71 23.69 27.48
CA SER A 56 -9.46 23.73 28.75
C SER A 56 -10.62 24.74 28.80
N SER A 57 -10.58 25.82 28.00
CA SER A 57 -11.59 26.90 28.03
C SER A 57 -12.36 27.10 26.72
N LYS A 58 -11.78 26.79 25.55
CA LYS A 58 -12.32 27.23 24.25
C LYS A 58 -11.87 26.35 23.09
N VAL A 59 -12.54 26.54 21.95
CA VAL A 59 -12.13 25.97 20.66
C VAL A 59 -10.94 26.76 20.10
N LEU A 60 -9.94 26.03 19.60
CA LEU A 60 -8.75 26.61 18.98
C LEU A 60 -8.79 26.49 17.45
N ALA A 61 -9.19 25.34 16.91
CA ALA A 61 -9.20 25.10 15.47
C ALA A 61 -10.34 24.13 15.10
N ALA A 62 -11.02 24.37 13.98
CA ALA A 62 -12.07 23.49 13.47
C ALA A 62 -12.01 23.37 11.95
N GLU A 63 -12.08 22.14 11.46
CA GLU A 63 -12.11 21.83 10.03
C GLU A 63 -13.11 20.70 9.77
N CYS A 64 -13.86 20.79 8.68
CA CYS A 64 -14.85 19.80 8.28
C CYS A 64 -14.69 19.46 6.80
N LEU A 65 -14.44 18.19 6.50
CA LEU A 65 -14.48 17.65 5.14
C LEU A 65 -15.87 17.05 4.86
N VAL A 66 -16.59 17.64 3.90
CA VAL A 66 -17.83 17.08 3.36
C VAL A 66 -17.46 16.01 2.34
N VAL A 67 -17.70 14.74 2.68
CA VAL A 67 -17.18 13.59 1.91
C VAL A 67 -17.83 13.49 0.53
N ASP A 68 -19.11 13.81 0.41
CA ASP A 68 -19.86 13.63 -0.84
C ASP A 68 -19.40 14.58 -1.95
N ASN A 69 -19.07 15.83 -1.59
CA ASN A 69 -18.63 16.86 -2.55
C ASN A 69 -17.12 17.15 -2.47
N LYS A 70 -16.39 16.49 -1.56
CA LYS A 70 -14.96 16.73 -1.25
C LYS A 70 -14.65 18.20 -0.92
N GLN A 71 -15.61 18.92 -0.36
CA GLN A 71 -15.44 20.32 0.03
C GLN A 71 -14.94 20.40 1.47
N THR A 72 -13.86 21.17 1.70
CA THR A 72 -13.34 21.47 3.03
C THR A 72 -13.93 22.79 3.52
N LEU A 73 -14.53 22.77 4.70
CA LEU A 73 -15.00 23.94 5.44
C LEU A 73 -14.07 24.16 6.62
N VAL A 74 -13.74 25.42 6.91
CA VAL A 74 -12.76 25.80 7.93
C VAL A 74 -13.38 26.84 8.85
N GLY A 75 -13.02 26.81 10.14
CA GLY A 75 -13.39 27.85 11.10
C GLY A 75 -14.89 27.90 11.43
N GLU A 76 -15.51 29.06 11.23
CA GLU A 76 -16.89 29.33 11.62
C GLU A 76 -17.90 28.41 10.90
N ASP A 77 -17.71 28.16 9.61
CA ASP A 77 -18.58 27.29 8.82
C ASP A 77 -18.53 25.83 9.32
N ALA A 78 -17.33 25.36 9.69
CA ALA A 78 -17.13 24.03 10.27
C ALA A 78 -17.81 23.90 11.65
N LEU A 79 -17.74 24.95 12.48
CA LEU A 79 -18.37 24.97 13.80
C LEU A 79 -19.90 25.04 13.74
N ASN A 80 -20.44 25.82 12.80
CA ASN A 80 -21.90 25.88 12.59
C ASN A 80 -22.45 24.53 12.12
N LEU A 81 -21.74 23.85 11.22
CA LEU A 81 -22.09 22.51 10.77
C LEU A 81 -21.98 21.50 11.92
N PHE A 82 -20.91 21.55 12.71
CA PHE A 82 -20.75 20.70 13.89
C PHE A 82 -21.88 20.92 14.91
N LYS A 83 -22.25 22.18 15.21
CA LYS A 83 -23.39 22.51 16.08
C LYS A 83 -24.71 21.92 15.59
N ALA A 84 -24.94 21.91 14.27
CA ALA A 84 -26.14 21.32 13.67
C ALA A 84 -26.19 19.79 13.75
N LEU A 85 -25.03 19.13 13.92
CA LEU A 85 -24.91 17.68 14.07
C LEU A 85 -24.92 17.22 15.54
N LEU A 86 -24.86 18.15 16.51
CA LEU A 86 -24.95 17.82 17.93
C LEU A 86 -26.27 17.11 18.25
N GLY A 87 -26.18 15.92 18.85
CA GLY A 87 -27.34 15.08 19.19
C GLY A 87 -27.74 14.06 18.12
N LYS A 88 -27.02 13.97 17.00
CA LYS A 88 -27.12 12.85 16.06
C LYS A 88 -26.08 11.78 16.39
N PRO A 89 -26.34 10.49 16.06
CA PRO A 89 -25.34 9.44 16.20
C PRO A 89 -24.08 9.76 15.39
N MET A 90 -22.93 9.80 16.07
CA MET A 90 -21.62 10.08 15.48
C MET A 90 -20.57 9.14 16.06
N VAL A 91 -19.51 8.89 15.31
CA VAL A 91 -18.34 8.12 15.75
C VAL A 91 -17.23 9.11 16.06
N VAL A 92 -16.64 9.01 17.26
CA VAL A 92 -15.67 9.99 17.76
C VAL A 92 -14.41 9.30 18.24
N ASP A 93 -13.28 9.79 17.74
CA ASP A 93 -11.95 9.53 18.32
C ASP A 93 -11.53 10.77 19.11
N ALA A 94 -11.08 10.57 20.34
CA ALA A 94 -10.55 11.66 21.15
C ALA A 94 -9.12 11.40 21.57
N TYR A 95 -8.34 12.47 21.51
CA TYR A 95 -6.93 12.49 21.87
C TYR A 95 -6.75 13.55 22.96
N SER A 96 -6.12 13.18 24.07
CA SER A 96 -5.61 14.15 25.04
C SER A 96 -4.29 14.71 24.51
N LEU A 97 -4.06 16.01 24.64
CA LEU A 97 -2.83 16.68 24.18
C LEU A 97 -2.10 17.34 25.33
N ASP A 98 -0.78 17.14 25.38
CA ASP A 98 0.10 17.85 26.30
C ASP A 98 0.41 19.26 25.79
N GLU A 99 1.00 20.12 26.62
CA GLU A 99 1.25 21.52 26.26
C GLU A 99 2.12 21.67 25.00
N ILE A 100 3.11 20.81 24.84
CA ILE A 100 4.02 20.81 23.69
C ILE A 100 3.28 20.35 22.44
N GLU A 101 2.50 19.27 22.53
CA GLU A 101 1.74 18.69 21.43
C GLU A 101 0.61 19.62 20.95
N MET A 102 -0.03 20.32 21.88
CA MET A 102 -1.00 21.36 21.57
C MET A 102 -0.34 22.52 20.81
N LYS A 103 0.83 23.00 21.25
CA LYS A 103 1.58 24.06 20.53
C LYS A 103 2.01 23.59 19.14
N LEU A 104 2.45 22.34 19.01
CA LEU A 104 2.81 21.74 17.73
C LEU A 104 1.60 21.62 16.80
N SER A 105 0.46 21.15 17.32
CA SER A 105 -0.81 21.04 16.57
C SER A 105 -1.29 22.42 16.08
N ILE A 106 -1.10 23.48 16.86
CA ILE A 106 -1.42 24.84 16.43
C ILE A 106 -0.43 25.31 15.34
N ALA A 107 0.87 25.04 15.50
CA ALA A 107 1.89 25.43 14.54
C ALA A 107 1.70 24.75 13.18
N GLU A 108 1.33 23.47 13.18
CA GLU A 108 1.05 22.69 11.95
C GLU A 108 -0.27 23.06 11.28
N ASN A 109 -1.18 23.74 11.98
CA ASN A 109 -2.51 24.11 11.48
C ASN A 109 -2.83 25.60 11.69
N LEU A 110 -1.83 26.46 11.48
CA LEU A 110 -1.93 27.91 11.77
C LEU A 110 -3.03 28.61 10.97
N ASP A 111 -3.25 28.19 9.72
CA ASP A 111 -4.28 28.73 8.84
C ASP A 111 -5.68 28.47 9.40
N VAL A 112 -5.94 27.23 9.82
CA VAL A 112 -7.22 26.83 10.44
C VAL A 112 -7.42 27.52 11.78
N TYR A 113 -6.37 27.62 12.60
CA TYR A 113 -6.42 28.31 13.89
C TYR A 113 -6.79 29.80 13.73
N SER A 114 -6.29 30.45 12.68
CA SER A 114 -6.52 31.88 12.43
C SER A 114 -7.96 32.16 11.98
N GLU A 115 -8.56 31.25 11.21
CA GLU A 115 -9.93 31.36 10.70
C GLU A 115 -10.99 30.86 11.70
N THR A 116 -10.59 30.14 12.76
CA THR A 116 -11.52 29.57 13.74
C THR A 116 -11.88 30.58 14.83
N PRO A 117 -13.17 30.91 15.03
CA PRO A 117 -13.59 31.76 16.14
C PRO A 117 -13.39 31.04 17.48
N LYS A 118 -12.82 31.75 18.45
CA LYS A 118 -12.43 31.21 19.78
C LYS A 118 -13.64 31.13 20.71
N ILE A 119 -14.56 30.24 20.40
CA ILE A 119 -15.82 30.05 21.13
C ILE A 119 -15.56 29.23 22.42
N PRO A 120 -16.13 29.62 23.58
CA PRO A 120 -16.06 28.84 24.81
C PRO A 120 -16.66 27.44 24.65
N LEU A 121 -16.12 26.45 25.38
CA LEU A 121 -16.62 25.06 25.31
C LEU A 121 -18.10 24.96 25.68
N ASP A 122 -18.52 25.72 26.71
CA ASP A 122 -19.90 25.74 27.14
C ASP A 122 -20.82 26.21 26.01
N GLU A 123 -20.42 27.22 25.24
CA GLU A 123 -21.18 27.76 24.12
C GLU A 123 -21.21 26.81 22.90
N LEU A 124 -20.10 26.09 22.65
CA LEU A 124 -20.05 25.06 21.61
C LEU A 124 -21.05 23.94 21.88
N PHE A 125 -21.12 23.48 23.14
CA PHE A 125 -22.00 22.41 23.59
C PHE A 125 -23.31 22.92 24.20
N SER A 126 -23.64 24.21 24.12
CA SER A 126 -24.94 24.79 24.48
C SER A 126 -25.64 25.31 23.24
N GLY A 127 -25.90 24.42 22.27
CA GLY A 127 -26.65 24.72 21.04
C GLY A 127 -27.73 25.80 21.16
N SER A 128 -27.39 27.01 20.73
CA SER A 128 -28.31 28.03 20.28
C SER A 128 -28.32 27.94 18.76
N ALA A 129 -29.45 27.51 18.19
CA ALA A 129 -29.63 27.48 16.76
C ALA A 129 -29.63 28.92 16.22
N VAL A 130 -28.54 29.34 15.57
CA VAL A 130 -28.56 30.55 14.76
C VAL A 130 -29.29 30.19 13.46
N GLN A 131 -30.46 30.79 13.26
CA GLN A 131 -31.24 30.69 12.03
C GLN A 131 -30.44 31.30 10.88
N VAL A 132 -29.92 30.47 9.98
CA VAL A 132 -29.45 30.93 8.66
C VAL A 132 -30.57 30.69 7.65
N ARG A 133 -31.08 31.80 7.09
CA ARG A 133 -32.08 31.84 6.02
C ARG A 133 -31.59 31.01 4.82
N PRO A 134 -32.40 30.08 4.28
CA PRO A 134 -32.03 29.37 3.06
C PRO A 134 -32.05 30.33 1.86
N LYS A 135 -30.94 30.44 1.13
CA LYS A 135 -30.98 30.83 -0.28
C LYS A 135 -31.49 29.64 -1.08
N GLU A 136 -32.56 29.87 -1.82
CA GLU A 136 -33.27 28.93 -2.68
C GLU A 136 -32.34 28.28 -3.72
N VAL A 137 -32.43 26.96 -3.86
CA VAL A 137 -32.11 26.22 -5.09
C VAL A 137 -33.23 25.16 -5.26
N PRO A 138 -33.83 25.05 -6.46
CA PRO A 138 -35.22 24.60 -6.61
C PRO A 138 -35.45 23.09 -6.59
N GLU A 139 -36.68 22.79 -6.19
CA GLU A 139 -37.39 21.53 -5.97
C GLU A 139 -37.48 20.63 -7.22
N ALA A 140 -37.13 19.34 -7.08
CA ALA A 140 -37.42 18.30 -8.05
C ALA A 140 -38.41 17.29 -7.45
N LYS A 141 -39.57 17.21 -8.10
CA LYS A 141 -40.83 16.57 -7.70
C LYS A 141 -40.74 15.04 -7.52
N GLU A 142 -41.41 14.56 -6.48
CA GLU A 142 -41.92 13.18 -6.34
C GLU A 142 -42.91 12.82 -7.47
N PRO A 143 -43.00 11.53 -7.84
CA PRO A 143 -44.24 10.97 -8.35
C PRO A 143 -44.89 9.98 -7.36
N ALA A 144 -46.20 10.14 -7.23
CA ALA A 144 -47.17 9.44 -6.39
C ALA A 144 -47.37 7.94 -6.74
N PRO A 145 -47.99 7.14 -5.83
CA PRO A 145 -48.14 5.69 -5.94
C PRO A 145 -49.41 5.26 -6.70
N LYS A 146 -49.42 4.02 -7.19
CA LYS A 146 -50.60 3.31 -7.75
C LYS A 146 -50.68 1.87 -7.18
N PRO A 147 -51.88 1.26 -7.18
CA PRO A 147 -52.43 0.55 -6.02
C PRO A 147 -52.43 -0.99 -6.10
N GLU A 148 -52.75 -1.61 -4.97
CA GLU A 148 -52.93 -3.05 -4.69
C GLU A 148 -54.00 -3.75 -5.56
N PRO A 149 -53.93 -5.09 -5.66
CA PRO A 149 -55.14 -5.90 -5.58
C PRO A 149 -55.06 -7.05 -4.55
N VAL A 150 -56.20 -7.25 -3.87
CA VAL A 150 -56.53 -8.32 -2.89
C VAL A 150 -57.08 -9.58 -3.62
N PRO A 151 -57.42 -10.72 -2.97
CA PRO A 151 -56.97 -12.07 -3.37
C PRO A 151 -58.12 -13.03 -3.73
N GLU A 152 -57.85 -14.17 -4.38
CA GLU A 152 -58.84 -15.25 -4.51
C GLU A 152 -58.24 -16.67 -4.42
N GLN A 153 -58.58 -17.30 -3.29
CA GLN A 153 -59.06 -18.66 -3.01
C GLN A 153 -58.43 -19.93 -3.67
N LYS A 154 -58.12 -20.89 -2.79
CA LYS A 154 -57.92 -22.33 -3.04
C LYS A 154 -59.26 -23.04 -3.29
N PRO A 155 -59.25 -24.27 -3.85
CA PRO A 155 -59.58 -25.43 -3.00
C PRO A 155 -58.64 -26.64 -3.15
N VAL A 156 -58.80 -27.57 -2.20
CA VAL A 156 -57.95 -28.74 -1.87
C VAL A 156 -58.65 -30.04 -2.28
N ALA A 157 -57.88 -31.05 -2.74
CA ALA A 157 -58.03 -32.51 -2.49
C ALA A 157 -56.98 -33.28 -3.33
N GLU A 158 -56.57 -34.53 -3.09
CA GLU A 158 -56.13 -35.30 -1.93
C GLU A 158 -55.40 -36.55 -2.51
N LYS A 159 -54.22 -36.92 -1.95
CA LYS A 159 -53.56 -38.25 -1.84
C LYS A 159 -53.11 -39.15 -3.05
N LYS A 160 -51.86 -39.65 -2.86
CA LYS A 160 -50.93 -40.62 -3.52
C LYS A 160 -51.47 -42.09 -3.63
N PRO A 161 -50.74 -43.17 -4.13
CA PRO A 161 -49.27 -43.37 -4.35
C PRO A 161 -48.74 -44.30 -5.51
N GLY A 162 -47.41 -44.22 -5.77
CA GLY A 162 -46.46 -45.28 -6.24
C GLY A 162 -46.47 -45.68 -7.73
N GLU A 163 -45.41 -46.09 -8.44
CA GLU A 163 -43.95 -46.22 -8.24
C GLU A 163 -43.27 -46.51 -9.62
N LYS A 164 -42.06 -45.96 -9.86
CA LYS A 164 -40.94 -46.33 -10.78
C LYS A 164 -41.16 -46.94 -12.20
N ALA A 165 -40.63 -46.25 -13.23
CA ALA A 165 -39.56 -46.73 -14.15
C ALA A 165 -39.08 -45.59 -15.09
N VAL A 166 -37.78 -45.55 -15.39
CA VAL A 166 -36.98 -44.55 -16.15
C VAL A 166 -36.42 -45.24 -17.42
N PRO A 167 -35.83 -44.63 -18.50
CA PRO A 167 -35.68 -43.24 -19.03
C PRO A 167 -36.26 -43.10 -20.49
N LYS A 168 -36.26 -42.00 -21.27
CA LYS A 168 -35.30 -40.92 -21.62
C LYS A 168 -36.05 -39.86 -22.52
N PRO A 169 -35.39 -38.81 -23.05
CA PRO A 169 -35.47 -37.40 -22.67
C PRO A 169 -36.41 -36.51 -23.53
N ALA A 170 -36.97 -35.44 -22.96
CA ALA A 170 -37.50 -34.30 -23.74
C ALA A 170 -37.45 -32.98 -22.95
N GLN A 171 -37.17 -31.90 -23.67
CA GLN A 171 -36.85 -30.55 -23.21
C GLN A 171 -38.05 -29.73 -22.69
N LYS A 172 -37.72 -28.90 -21.68
CA LYS A 172 -38.19 -27.54 -21.33
C LYS A 172 -39.69 -27.27 -21.14
N SER A 173 -40.06 -26.90 -19.92
CA SER A 173 -40.88 -25.70 -19.63
C SER A 173 -40.70 -25.17 -18.19
N GLY A 174 -40.35 -23.89 -18.05
CA GLY A 174 -40.79 -22.97 -16.99
C GLY A 174 -40.66 -23.30 -15.48
N GLY A 175 -39.90 -24.29 -15.04
CA GLY A 175 -39.85 -24.72 -13.63
C GLY A 175 -38.87 -23.93 -12.76
N LYS A 176 -39.21 -23.74 -11.47
CA LYS A 176 -38.29 -23.19 -10.45
C LYS A 176 -36.97 -23.98 -10.44
N PRO A 177 -35.80 -23.32 -10.27
CA PRO A 177 -34.52 -24.01 -10.25
C PRO A 177 -34.47 -25.03 -9.11
N GLU A 178 -33.86 -26.18 -9.37
CA GLU A 178 -33.64 -27.21 -8.36
C GLU A 178 -32.57 -26.72 -7.37
N ILE A 179 -32.89 -26.67 -6.08
CA ILE A 179 -31.96 -26.24 -5.02
C ILE A 179 -31.58 -27.47 -4.20
N VAL A 180 -30.30 -27.85 -4.23
CA VAL A 180 -29.76 -28.96 -3.45
C VAL A 180 -28.85 -28.38 -2.35
N VAL A 181 -29.07 -28.78 -1.10
CA VAL A 181 -28.24 -28.34 0.03
C VAL A 181 -27.68 -29.59 0.71
N SER A 182 -26.36 -29.67 0.81
CA SER A 182 -25.65 -30.69 1.57
C SER A 182 -24.96 -30.05 2.77
N PHE A 183 -24.94 -30.76 3.90
CA PHE A 183 -24.33 -30.28 5.14
C PHE A 183 -23.25 -31.24 5.61
N THR A 184 -22.09 -30.70 5.98
CA THR A 184 -20.99 -31.43 6.62
C THR A 184 -20.62 -30.75 7.94
N GLY A 185 -20.42 -31.51 9.02
CA GLY A 185 -19.97 -30.96 10.31
C GLY A 185 -21.05 -30.31 11.20
N GLY A 186 -22.31 -30.23 10.75
CA GLY A 186 -23.44 -29.69 11.51
C GLY A 186 -24.73 -29.60 10.68
N LYS A 187 -25.80 -29.02 11.22
CA LYS A 187 -27.04 -28.70 10.48
C LYS A 187 -27.41 -27.24 10.66
N LEU A 188 -27.88 -26.60 9.59
CA LEU A 188 -28.41 -25.25 9.60
C LEU A 188 -29.83 -25.22 9.01
N PRO A 189 -30.59 -24.15 9.25
CA PRO A 189 -31.89 -23.97 8.62
C PRO A 189 -31.76 -23.96 7.08
N GLU A 190 -32.32 -24.96 6.41
CA GLU A 190 -32.40 -25.00 4.93
C GLU A 190 -33.12 -23.77 4.36
N GLU A 191 -34.01 -23.13 5.15
CA GLU A 191 -34.72 -21.92 4.78
C GLU A 191 -33.78 -20.75 4.46
N ALA A 192 -32.64 -20.65 5.15
CA ALA A 192 -31.63 -19.63 4.89
C ALA A 192 -31.00 -19.80 3.49
N PHE A 193 -30.74 -21.04 3.09
CA PHE A 193 -30.19 -21.37 1.77
C PHE A 193 -31.23 -21.24 0.66
N LYS A 194 -32.50 -21.56 0.94
CA LYS A 194 -33.62 -21.31 0.02
C LYS A 194 -33.79 -19.82 -0.25
N LYS A 195 -33.80 -18.98 0.80
CA LYS A 195 -33.84 -17.51 0.66
C LYS A 195 -32.63 -16.99 -0.11
N TYR A 196 -31.44 -17.49 0.18
CA TYR A 196 -30.22 -17.12 -0.54
C TYR A 196 -30.31 -17.47 -2.05
N ALA A 197 -30.74 -18.68 -2.38
CA ALA A 197 -30.99 -19.08 -3.77
C ALA A 197 -32.04 -18.21 -4.47
N GLU A 198 -33.14 -17.87 -3.78
CA GLU A 198 -34.16 -16.99 -4.34
C GLU A 198 -33.61 -15.61 -4.69
N HIS A 199 -32.69 -15.07 -3.88
CA HIS A 199 -32.01 -13.80 -4.18
C HIS A 199 -31.13 -13.90 -5.43
N ILE A 200 -30.37 -14.99 -5.57
CA ILE A 200 -29.54 -15.26 -6.76
C ILE A 200 -30.43 -15.35 -8.01
N VAL A 201 -31.47 -16.18 -7.97
CA VAL A 201 -32.37 -16.43 -9.10
C VAL A 201 -33.10 -15.15 -9.52
N ARG A 202 -33.53 -14.33 -8.57
CA ARG A 202 -34.24 -13.07 -8.84
C ARG A 202 -33.36 -12.05 -9.55
N GLU A 203 -32.07 -11.98 -9.21
CA GLU A 203 -31.14 -11.06 -9.88
C GLU A 203 -30.69 -11.60 -11.24
N VAL A 204 -30.49 -12.92 -11.36
CA VAL A 204 -30.13 -13.56 -12.63
C VAL A 204 -31.26 -13.50 -13.66
N ARG A 205 -32.54 -13.57 -13.25
CA ARG A 205 -33.70 -13.33 -14.13
C ARG A 205 -33.71 -11.96 -14.80
N LYS A 206 -33.02 -10.96 -14.24
CA LYS A 206 -32.90 -9.62 -14.85
C LYS A 206 -31.88 -9.61 -15.99
N MET A 207 -31.05 -10.63 -16.11
CA MET A 207 -30.12 -10.79 -17.22
C MET A 207 -30.86 -11.32 -18.44
N LYS A 208 -30.75 -10.62 -19.57
CA LYS A 208 -31.37 -11.07 -20.82
C LYS A 208 -30.69 -12.36 -21.30
N GLY A 209 -31.50 -13.41 -21.50
CA GLY A 209 -31.05 -14.66 -22.11
C GLY A 209 -30.27 -15.59 -21.18
N VAL A 210 -30.41 -15.51 -19.86
CA VAL A 210 -29.78 -16.45 -18.92
C VAL A 210 -30.82 -17.06 -17.98
N SER A 211 -30.85 -18.39 -17.91
CA SER A 211 -31.69 -19.17 -16.99
C SER A 211 -30.83 -20.03 -16.08
N ILE A 212 -31.24 -20.16 -14.82
CA ILE A 212 -30.65 -21.10 -13.86
C ILE A 212 -31.55 -22.33 -13.81
N ASP A 213 -30.93 -23.50 -13.94
CA ASP A 213 -31.59 -24.79 -13.92
C ASP A 213 -31.41 -25.46 -12.54
N LYS A 214 -30.22 -25.35 -11.93
CA LYS A 214 -29.90 -25.95 -10.62
C LYS A 214 -28.92 -25.10 -9.81
N ILE A 215 -29.06 -25.06 -8.49
CA ILE A 215 -28.09 -24.49 -7.55
C ILE A 215 -27.79 -25.53 -6.47
N GLU A 216 -26.52 -25.86 -6.29
CA GLU A 216 -26.05 -26.75 -5.25
C GLU A 216 -25.24 -25.96 -4.22
N PHE A 217 -25.50 -26.23 -2.94
CA PHE A 217 -24.78 -25.66 -1.82
C PHE A 217 -24.17 -26.80 -0.99
N ASP A 218 -22.85 -26.83 -0.88
CA ASP A 218 -22.17 -27.69 0.10
C ASP A 218 -21.70 -26.81 1.26
N ALA A 219 -22.36 -26.97 2.40
CA ALA A 219 -22.10 -26.17 3.59
C ALA A 219 -21.36 -26.98 4.65
N ASN A 220 -20.12 -26.60 4.94
CA ASN A 220 -19.35 -27.11 6.06
C ASN A 220 -19.50 -26.16 7.27
N VAL A 221 -20.20 -26.62 8.29
CA VAL A 221 -20.61 -25.83 9.46
C VAL A 221 -19.53 -25.92 10.54
N GLY A 222 -18.92 -24.79 10.89
CA GLY A 222 -18.05 -24.65 12.05
C GLY A 222 -18.69 -23.79 13.14
N GLU A 223 -17.96 -23.51 14.22
CA GLU A 223 -18.44 -22.66 15.31
C GLU A 223 -18.61 -21.20 14.85
N GLY A 224 -19.85 -20.77 14.60
CA GLY A 224 -20.22 -19.40 14.20
C GLY A 224 -19.89 -19.01 12.75
N VAL A 225 -19.30 -19.93 11.98
CA VAL A 225 -18.85 -19.71 10.60
C VAL A 225 -19.26 -20.90 9.73
N VAL A 226 -19.70 -20.62 8.50
CA VAL A 226 -20.09 -21.65 7.53
C VAL A 226 -19.28 -21.49 6.27
N TYR A 227 -18.51 -22.52 5.95
CA TYR A 227 -17.77 -22.58 4.72
C TYR A 227 -18.66 -23.14 3.62
N LEU A 228 -18.80 -22.40 2.53
CA LEU A 228 -19.75 -22.66 1.47
C LEU A 228 -19.07 -22.89 0.14
N ASN A 229 -19.38 -24.02 -0.48
CA ASN A 229 -19.18 -24.21 -1.91
C ASN A 229 -20.52 -24.01 -2.61
N VAL A 230 -20.53 -23.23 -3.68
CA VAL A 230 -21.75 -22.90 -4.43
C VAL A 230 -21.56 -23.27 -5.89
N HIS A 231 -22.38 -24.19 -6.39
CA HIS A 231 -22.35 -24.61 -7.79
C HIS A 231 -23.65 -24.19 -8.48
N VAL A 232 -23.56 -23.33 -9.49
CA VAL A 232 -24.72 -22.81 -10.22
C VAL A 232 -24.73 -23.37 -11.64
N TYR A 233 -25.76 -24.11 -11.99
CA TYR A 233 -25.97 -24.67 -13.33
C TYR A 233 -27.09 -23.92 -14.04
N GLY A 234 -26.87 -23.59 -15.31
CA GLY A 234 -27.84 -22.88 -16.10
C GLY A 234 -27.62 -22.97 -17.60
N SER A 235 -28.37 -22.14 -18.31
CA SER A 235 -28.33 -22.05 -19.77
C SER A 235 -28.32 -20.59 -20.21
N ALA A 236 -27.49 -20.29 -21.21
CA ALA A 236 -27.42 -18.97 -21.85
C ALA A 236 -27.94 -19.07 -23.28
N GLY A 237 -28.86 -18.19 -23.66
CA GLY A 237 -29.52 -18.13 -24.97
C GLY A 237 -28.63 -17.63 -26.10
N THR A 238 -27.36 -17.35 -25.86
CA THR A 238 -26.37 -16.90 -26.86
C THR A 238 -25.17 -17.83 -26.84
N GLY A 239 -24.79 -18.38 -28.00
CA GLY A 239 -23.63 -19.27 -28.15
C GLY A 239 -22.28 -18.55 -28.27
N ASP A 240 -22.25 -17.22 -28.13
CA ASP A 240 -21.03 -16.44 -28.18
C ASP A 240 -20.22 -16.61 -26.89
N ARG A 241 -19.01 -17.17 -27.01
CA ARG A 241 -18.07 -17.40 -25.89
C ARG A 241 -17.83 -16.16 -25.02
N ARG A 242 -17.75 -14.97 -25.63
CA ARG A 242 -17.55 -13.70 -24.90
C ARG A 242 -18.76 -13.30 -24.06
N ASN A 243 -19.97 -13.58 -24.53
CA ASN A 243 -21.20 -13.28 -23.79
C ASN A 243 -21.44 -14.31 -22.67
N LEU A 244 -21.02 -15.56 -22.89
CA LEU A 244 -21.02 -16.62 -21.88
C LEU A 244 -20.10 -16.25 -20.70
N GLU A 245 -18.85 -15.86 -20.97
CA GLU A 245 -17.89 -15.44 -19.94
C GLU A 245 -18.38 -14.22 -19.14
N VAL A 246 -19.03 -13.25 -19.81
CA VAL A 246 -19.62 -12.08 -19.14
C VAL A 246 -20.81 -12.48 -18.25
N ALA A 247 -21.63 -13.43 -18.69
CA ALA A 247 -22.74 -13.96 -17.90
C ALA A 247 -22.23 -14.72 -16.66
N GLU A 248 -21.22 -15.59 -16.83
CA GLU A 248 -20.58 -16.32 -15.73
C GLU A 248 -20.01 -15.38 -14.67
N ARG A 249 -19.23 -14.37 -15.08
CA ARG A 249 -18.65 -13.37 -14.15
C ARG A 249 -19.72 -12.60 -13.39
N ARG A 250 -20.84 -12.28 -14.05
CA ARG A 250 -21.96 -11.60 -13.40
C ARG A 250 -22.67 -12.50 -12.39
N ILE A 251 -22.85 -13.78 -12.70
CA ILE A 251 -23.42 -14.76 -11.76
C ILE A 251 -22.50 -14.94 -10.54
N LEU A 252 -21.18 -15.09 -10.75
CA LEU A 252 -20.20 -15.15 -9.66
C LEU A 252 -20.31 -13.93 -8.72
N HIS A 253 -20.44 -12.74 -9.29
CA HIS A 253 -20.63 -11.52 -8.51
C HIS A 253 -21.94 -11.53 -7.71
N ILE A 254 -23.04 -11.99 -8.31
CA ILE A 254 -24.36 -12.10 -7.65
C ILE A 254 -24.29 -13.09 -6.47
N VAL A 255 -23.64 -14.24 -6.66
CA VAL A 255 -23.43 -15.24 -5.60
C VAL A 255 -22.67 -14.60 -4.43
N SER A 256 -21.58 -13.90 -4.69
CA SER A 256 -20.79 -13.23 -3.65
C SER A 256 -21.58 -12.12 -2.92
N LYS A 257 -22.31 -11.29 -3.68
CA LYS A 257 -23.09 -10.16 -3.15
C LYS A 257 -24.18 -10.59 -2.18
N HIS A 258 -24.85 -11.72 -2.42
CA HIS A 258 -25.98 -12.17 -1.60
C HIS A 258 -25.60 -13.18 -0.51
N ALA A 259 -24.35 -13.65 -0.45
CA ALA A 259 -23.91 -14.58 0.58
C ALA A 259 -24.28 -14.13 2.01
N PRO A 260 -24.17 -12.83 2.39
CA PRO A 260 -24.57 -12.35 3.72
C PRO A 260 -26.04 -12.60 4.12
N VAL A 261 -26.92 -13.01 3.19
CA VAL A 261 -28.28 -13.47 3.53
C VAL A 261 -28.24 -14.62 4.54
N ILE A 262 -27.26 -15.52 4.44
CA ILE A 262 -27.12 -16.67 5.33
C ILE A 262 -26.81 -16.22 6.77
N LEU A 263 -26.00 -15.16 6.94
CA LEU A 263 -25.73 -14.58 8.27
C LEU A 263 -27.00 -14.02 8.92
N ARG A 264 -27.88 -13.39 8.13
CA ARG A 264 -29.11 -12.79 8.66
C ARG A 264 -30.15 -13.82 9.09
N GLU A 265 -30.17 -14.98 8.44
CA GLU A 265 -31.21 -16.00 8.61
C GLU A 265 -30.76 -17.18 9.48
N ALA A 266 -29.46 -17.47 9.51
CA ALA A 266 -28.90 -18.61 10.24
C ALA A 266 -27.86 -18.19 11.29
N GLU A 267 -27.61 -16.89 11.50
CA GLU A 267 -26.64 -16.34 12.48
C GLU A 267 -25.19 -16.85 12.32
N HIS A 268 -24.87 -17.48 11.19
CA HIS A 268 -23.53 -17.94 10.88
C HIS A 268 -22.90 -17.12 9.77
N LYS A 269 -21.64 -16.73 9.94
CA LYS A 269 -20.92 -15.97 8.91
C LYS A 269 -20.56 -16.88 7.73
N PRO A 270 -21.04 -16.60 6.50
CA PRO A 270 -20.72 -17.41 5.34
C PRO A 270 -19.32 -17.05 4.81
N ILE A 271 -18.49 -18.06 4.56
CA ILE A 271 -17.20 -17.96 3.88
C ILE A 271 -17.27 -18.79 2.60
N LEU A 272 -17.29 -18.12 1.45
CA LEU A 272 -17.29 -18.79 0.15
C LEU A 272 -15.90 -19.38 -0.10
N ARG A 273 -15.80 -20.70 -0.19
CA ARG A 273 -14.55 -21.43 -0.47
C ARG A 273 -14.40 -21.68 -1.96
N ASP A 274 -15.46 -22.19 -2.58
CA ASP A 274 -15.50 -22.47 -4.01
C ASP A 274 -16.82 -21.97 -4.62
N ILE A 275 -16.73 -21.39 -5.81
CA ILE A 275 -17.91 -20.95 -6.57
C ILE A 275 -17.71 -21.36 -8.02
N SER A 276 -18.55 -22.27 -8.50
CA SER A 276 -18.57 -22.65 -9.91
C SER A 276 -19.88 -22.22 -10.57
N VAL A 277 -19.79 -21.80 -11.83
CA VAL A 277 -20.94 -21.46 -12.66
C VAL A 277 -20.77 -22.19 -13.98
N VAL A 278 -21.74 -23.04 -14.33
CA VAL A 278 -21.73 -23.86 -15.53
C VAL A 278 -22.94 -23.48 -16.38
N LEU A 279 -22.71 -22.86 -17.53
CA LEU A 279 -23.76 -22.50 -18.48
C LEU A 279 -23.68 -23.38 -19.73
N ASN A 280 -24.81 -23.95 -20.17
CA ASN A 280 -24.94 -24.77 -21.39
C ASN A 280 -24.10 -26.08 -21.41
N GLY A 281 -23.76 -26.64 -20.25
CA GLY A 281 -23.09 -27.93 -20.16
C GLY A 281 -21.60 -27.93 -20.55
N GLU A 282 -21.01 -26.76 -20.80
CA GLU A 282 -19.56 -26.61 -20.78
C GLU A 282 -19.13 -26.34 -19.34
N GLU A 283 -18.48 -27.33 -18.71
CA GLU A 283 -17.75 -27.15 -17.47
C GLU A 283 -16.66 -26.09 -17.68
N ALA A 284 -16.98 -24.83 -17.42
CA ALA A 284 -16.00 -23.91 -16.89
C ALA A 284 -15.70 -24.38 -15.46
N ARG A 285 -14.92 -25.47 -15.33
CA ARG A 285 -14.14 -25.66 -14.11
C ARG A 285 -13.44 -24.32 -13.89
N PRO A 286 -13.43 -23.75 -12.68
CA PRO A 286 -12.43 -22.75 -12.37
C PRO A 286 -11.12 -23.40 -12.81
N GLN A 287 -10.49 -22.86 -13.85
CA GLN A 287 -9.22 -23.38 -14.33
C GLN A 287 -8.37 -23.46 -13.07
N GLU A 288 -7.97 -24.68 -12.70
CA GLU A 288 -6.87 -24.84 -11.77
C GLU A 288 -5.80 -23.86 -12.23
N ILE A 289 -5.36 -23.00 -11.32
CA ILE A 289 -4.37 -21.95 -11.55
C ILE A 289 -2.98 -22.61 -11.70
N THR A 290 -2.88 -23.66 -12.49
CA THR A 290 -1.69 -24.52 -12.60
C THR A 290 -0.98 -24.39 -13.95
N LEU A 291 -1.50 -23.63 -14.91
CA LEU A 291 -0.88 -23.47 -16.24
C LEU A 291 -0.46 -22.04 -16.64
N LYS A 292 -0.47 -21.06 -15.72
CA LYS A 292 -0.02 -19.69 -16.01
C LYS A 292 1.34 -19.29 -15.44
N ASP A 293 1.97 -20.17 -14.65
CA ASP A 293 3.27 -19.90 -14.02
C ASP A 293 4.45 -20.60 -14.70
N GLU A 294 4.28 -21.10 -15.94
CA GLU A 294 5.42 -21.59 -16.72
C GLU A 294 6.34 -20.41 -17.09
N LYS A 295 7.42 -20.25 -16.32
CA LYS A 295 8.56 -19.41 -16.71
C LYS A 295 9.26 -20.05 -17.91
N LYS A 296 9.27 -19.33 -19.02
CA LYS A 296 10.14 -19.66 -20.15
C LYS A 296 11.50 -19.03 -19.90
N THR A 297 12.55 -19.85 -19.94
CA THR A 297 13.95 -19.38 -19.94
C THR A 297 14.58 -19.74 -21.27
N GLY A 298 15.22 -18.79 -21.94
CA GLY A 298 15.83 -19.04 -23.24
C GLY A 298 16.72 -17.91 -23.74
N ALA A 299 17.45 -18.19 -24.82
CA ALA A 299 18.26 -17.19 -25.50
C ALA A 299 17.37 -16.23 -26.31
N VAL A 300 17.65 -14.93 -26.18
CA VAL A 300 16.99 -13.85 -26.91
C VAL A 300 17.73 -13.52 -28.20
N THR A 301 19.06 -13.59 -28.18
CA THR A 301 19.93 -13.39 -29.35
C THR A 301 20.36 -14.73 -29.95
N LYS A 302 20.63 -14.76 -31.27
CA LYS A 302 21.11 -15.97 -31.96
C LYS A 302 22.45 -16.47 -31.39
N ASP A 303 23.28 -15.56 -30.90
CA ASP A 303 24.59 -15.85 -30.31
C ASP A 303 24.51 -16.38 -28.86
N GLY A 304 23.32 -16.42 -28.26
CA GLY A 304 23.14 -16.89 -26.87
C GLY A 304 23.66 -15.95 -25.77
N ARG A 305 24.26 -14.81 -26.13
CA ARG A 305 24.79 -13.79 -25.20
C ARG A 305 23.73 -13.19 -24.28
N VAL A 306 22.50 -13.05 -24.77
CA VAL A 306 21.38 -12.48 -24.01
C VAL A 306 20.40 -13.59 -23.66
N LYS A 307 20.19 -13.81 -22.37
CA LYS A 307 19.24 -14.79 -21.83
C LYS A 307 18.12 -14.07 -21.09
N LEU A 308 16.90 -14.58 -21.23
CA LEU A 308 15.70 -14.05 -20.59
C LEU A 308 14.97 -15.18 -19.87
N SER A 309 14.53 -14.91 -18.64
CA SER A 309 13.60 -15.74 -17.89
C SER A 309 12.36 -14.92 -17.56
N VAL A 310 11.20 -15.32 -18.10
CA VAL A 310 9.93 -14.60 -17.89
C VAL A 310 8.74 -15.54 -18.11
N LEU A 311 7.56 -15.19 -17.58
CA LEU A 311 6.30 -15.87 -17.91
C LEU A 311 6.11 -15.98 -19.43
N LYS A 312 5.73 -17.19 -19.88
CA LYS A 312 5.57 -17.54 -21.30
C LYS A 312 4.68 -16.55 -22.08
N ASP A 313 3.59 -16.09 -21.46
CA ASP A 313 2.60 -15.16 -22.05
C ASP A 313 3.19 -13.80 -22.43
N VAL A 314 4.21 -13.33 -21.71
CA VAL A 314 4.82 -12.02 -21.95
C VAL A 314 6.20 -12.11 -22.59
N TRP A 315 6.63 -13.32 -22.95
CA TRP A 315 7.90 -13.59 -23.62
C TRP A 315 8.16 -12.68 -24.83
N PRO A 316 7.23 -12.48 -25.79
CA PRO A 316 7.49 -11.65 -26.97
C PRO A 316 7.89 -10.21 -26.60
N TYR A 317 7.20 -9.62 -25.62
CA TYR A 317 7.42 -8.24 -25.17
C TYR A 317 8.79 -8.09 -24.50
N PHE A 318 9.08 -8.95 -23.51
CA PHE A 318 10.34 -8.88 -22.77
C PHE A 318 11.54 -9.32 -23.62
N SER A 319 11.33 -10.20 -24.61
CA SER A 319 12.39 -10.57 -25.56
C SER A 319 12.77 -9.41 -26.48
N ASN A 320 11.81 -8.61 -26.94
CA ASN A 320 12.11 -7.41 -27.73
C ASN A 320 12.79 -6.35 -26.86
N PHE A 321 12.25 -6.10 -25.67
CA PHE A 321 12.84 -5.21 -24.67
C PHE A 321 14.31 -5.53 -24.38
N ALA A 322 14.64 -6.80 -24.10
CA ALA A 322 16.03 -7.21 -23.83
C ALA A 322 16.97 -6.96 -25.01
N ARG A 323 16.50 -7.12 -26.26
CA ARG A 323 17.29 -6.79 -27.46
C ARG A 323 17.53 -5.30 -27.58
N THR A 324 16.48 -4.49 -27.42
CA THR A 324 16.58 -3.03 -27.55
C THR A 324 17.49 -2.42 -26.48
N VAL A 325 17.39 -2.90 -25.23
CA VAL A 325 18.28 -2.46 -24.14
C VAL A 325 19.74 -2.76 -24.47
N VAL A 326 20.05 -3.99 -24.89
CA VAL A 326 21.44 -4.38 -25.21
C VAL A 326 21.97 -3.60 -26.41
N GLN A 327 21.17 -3.43 -27.46
CA GLN A 327 21.56 -2.68 -28.65
C GLN A 327 21.86 -1.20 -28.35
N GLU A 328 21.08 -0.58 -27.45
CA GLU A 328 21.34 0.79 -27.04
C GLU A 328 22.61 0.92 -26.19
N LEU A 329 22.88 -0.06 -25.30
CA LEU A 329 24.14 -0.09 -24.55
C LEU A 329 25.35 -0.23 -25.48
N GLU A 330 25.27 -1.11 -26.48
CA GLU A 330 26.31 -1.25 -27.50
C GLU A 330 26.50 0.05 -28.31
N THR A 331 25.41 0.76 -28.63
CA THR A 331 25.45 2.08 -29.30
C THR A 331 26.10 3.16 -28.42
N ALA A 332 25.95 3.06 -27.10
CA ALA A 332 26.58 3.95 -26.13
C ALA A 332 28.07 3.64 -25.88
N GLY A 333 28.66 2.69 -26.61
CA GLY A 333 30.06 2.28 -26.45
C GLY A 333 30.32 1.32 -25.30
N ILE A 334 29.27 0.70 -24.74
CA ILE A 334 29.36 -0.35 -23.71
C ILE A 334 29.16 -1.69 -24.41
N LYS A 335 30.24 -2.46 -24.58
CA LYS A 335 30.17 -3.76 -25.25
C LYS A 335 29.64 -4.80 -24.27
N VAL A 336 28.58 -5.51 -24.64
CA VAL A 336 27.92 -6.50 -23.78
C VAL A 336 28.40 -7.90 -24.14
N ASP A 337 29.12 -8.54 -23.22
CA ASP A 337 29.63 -9.91 -23.39
C ASP A 337 28.55 -10.93 -23.01
N SER A 338 27.84 -10.71 -21.89
CA SER A 338 26.67 -11.50 -21.53
C SER A 338 25.63 -10.68 -20.76
N ALA A 339 24.35 -10.98 -20.94
CA ALA A 339 23.26 -10.34 -20.22
C ALA A 339 22.20 -11.37 -19.84
N TYR A 340 21.77 -11.36 -18.59
CA TYR A 340 20.68 -12.18 -18.08
C TYR A 340 19.60 -11.30 -17.47
N PHE A 341 18.39 -11.41 -18.04
CA PHE A 341 17.20 -10.73 -17.56
C PHE A 341 16.31 -11.76 -16.84
N ASP A 342 16.15 -11.64 -15.52
CA ASP A 342 15.16 -12.41 -14.75
C ASP A 342 14.01 -11.50 -14.35
N VAL A 343 12.85 -11.76 -14.95
CA VAL A 343 11.62 -11.01 -14.72
C VAL A 343 10.73 -11.81 -13.78
N LYS A 344 10.49 -11.26 -12.59
CA LYS A 344 9.64 -11.87 -11.55
C LYS A 344 8.28 -11.19 -11.52
N GLY A 345 7.29 -11.89 -10.99
CA GLY A 345 5.93 -11.37 -10.79
C GLY A 345 4.96 -11.64 -11.94
N TRP A 346 3.67 -11.39 -11.68
CA TRP A 346 2.55 -11.75 -12.57
C TRP A 346 1.68 -10.54 -12.93
N ARG A 347 1.25 -9.77 -11.91
CA ARG A 347 0.52 -8.50 -12.10
C ARG A 347 1.45 -7.31 -12.22
N GLU A 348 2.50 -7.32 -11.41
CA GLU A 348 3.58 -6.35 -11.42
C GLU A 348 4.87 -7.12 -11.73
N PHE A 349 5.67 -6.59 -12.63
CA PHE A 349 6.90 -7.23 -13.08
C PHE A 349 8.11 -6.55 -12.49
N GLU A 350 9.01 -7.33 -11.91
CA GLU A 350 10.30 -6.87 -11.40
C GLU A 350 11.40 -7.38 -12.31
N VAL A 351 12.12 -6.46 -12.94
CA VAL A 351 13.25 -6.77 -13.83
C VAL A 351 14.53 -6.79 -13.00
N ASN A 352 15.20 -7.94 -13.00
CA ASN A 352 16.55 -8.12 -12.47
C ASN A 352 17.49 -8.32 -13.66
N LEU A 353 18.55 -7.52 -13.72
CA LEU A 353 19.55 -7.58 -14.79
C LEU A 353 20.90 -7.94 -14.18
N SER A 354 21.48 -9.06 -14.62
CA SER A 354 22.89 -9.37 -14.40
C SER A 354 23.61 -9.26 -15.74
N ILE A 355 24.57 -8.34 -15.85
CA ILE A 355 25.22 -8.01 -17.12
C ILE A 355 26.74 -7.93 -16.97
N VAL A 356 27.44 -8.56 -17.90
CA VAL A 356 28.89 -8.54 -18.03
C VAL A 356 29.23 -7.64 -19.22
N VAL A 357 29.97 -6.56 -18.95
CA VAL A 357 30.24 -5.51 -19.93
C VAL A 357 31.71 -5.12 -19.99
N GLU A 358 32.16 -4.79 -21.19
CA GLU A 358 33.42 -4.11 -21.46
C GLU A 358 33.10 -2.64 -21.76
N SER A 359 33.60 -1.72 -20.94
CA SER A 359 33.28 -0.29 -21.03
C SER A 359 34.55 0.56 -20.88
N PRO A 360 34.72 1.64 -21.66
CA PRO A 360 35.82 2.59 -21.47
C PRO A 360 35.61 3.53 -20.28
N PHE A 361 34.46 3.45 -19.61
CA PHE A 361 34.09 4.33 -18.50
C PHE A 361 34.37 3.66 -17.14
N ASP A 362 34.40 4.47 -16.09
CA ASP A 362 34.46 3.98 -14.72
C ASP A 362 33.18 3.22 -14.33
N ARG A 363 33.30 2.30 -13.36
CA ARG A 363 32.21 1.43 -12.93
C ARG A 363 30.93 2.17 -12.58
N ALA A 364 31.04 3.31 -11.89
CA ALA A 364 29.89 4.08 -11.47
C ALA A 364 29.17 4.72 -12.67
N THR A 365 29.91 5.25 -13.64
CA THR A 365 29.32 5.83 -14.86
C THR A 365 28.70 4.75 -15.75
N THR A 366 29.34 3.58 -15.89
CA THR A 366 28.79 2.45 -16.65
C THR A 366 27.48 1.95 -16.02
N GLU A 367 27.47 1.74 -14.70
CA GLU A 367 26.28 1.29 -13.97
C GLU A 367 25.14 2.32 -14.06
N LYS A 368 25.44 3.62 -13.89
CA LYS A 368 24.47 4.70 -14.03
C LYS A 368 23.86 4.73 -15.44
N THR A 369 24.67 4.55 -16.47
CA THR A 369 24.23 4.53 -17.87
C THR A 369 23.30 3.33 -18.11
N ILE A 370 23.70 2.13 -17.68
CA ILE A 370 22.89 0.91 -17.77
C ILE A 370 21.55 1.10 -17.07
N ARG A 371 21.56 1.59 -15.83
CA ARG A 371 20.33 1.81 -15.04
C ARG A 371 19.41 2.84 -15.68
N THR A 372 19.97 3.89 -16.29
CA THR A 372 19.20 4.93 -16.99
C THR A 372 18.49 4.37 -18.22
N VAL A 373 19.22 3.64 -19.07
CA VAL A 373 18.68 2.97 -20.27
C VAL A 373 17.60 1.97 -19.86
N LEU A 374 17.88 1.12 -18.87
CA LEU A 374 16.94 0.12 -18.39
C LEU A 374 15.65 0.75 -17.85
N THR A 375 15.76 1.80 -17.01
CA THR A 375 14.60 2.48 -16.42
C THR A 375 13.73 3.14 -17.50
N ARG A 376 14.33 3.72 -18.54
CA ARG A 376 13.60 4.34 -19.64
C ARG A 376 12.77 3.30 -20.40
N HIS A 377 13.41 2.20 -20.82
CA HIS A 377 12.73 1.11 -21.54
C HIS A 377 11.69 0.41 -20.69
N VAL A 378 11.89 0.28 -19.37
CA VAL A 378 10.90 -0.28 -18.46
C VAL A 378 9.65 0.58 -18.39
N LYS A 379 9.79 1.92 -18.35
CA LYS A 379 8.65 2.85 -18.40
C LYS A 379 7.89 2.78 -19.72
N GLU A 380 8.60 2.67 -20.84
CA GLU A 380 8.00 2.52 -22.17
C GLU A 380 7.26 1.18 -22.33
N LEU A 381 7.87 0.09 -21.87
CA LEU A 381 7.27 -1.24 -21.86
C LEU A 381 6.02 -1.26 -20.96
N SER A 382 6.10 -0.68 -19.76
CA SER A 382 4.98 -0.58 -18.81
C SER A 382 3.77 0.11 -19.42
N ARG A 383 3.99 1.23 -20.15
CA ARG A 383 2.92 1.93 -20.89
C ARG A 383 2.35 1.07 -22.02
N SER A 384 3.19 0.32 -22.71
CA SER A 384 2.80 -0.49 -23.88
C SER A 384 1.95 -1.71 -23.51
N ILE A 385 2.28 -2.39 -22.40
CA ILE A 385 1.56 -3.58 -21.95
C ILE A 385 0.48 -3.30 -20.89
N GLY A 386 0.36 -2.04 -20.43
CA GLY A 386 -0.61 -1.64 -19.41
C GLY A 386 -0.40 -2.31 -18.05
N ARG A 387 0.84 -2.67 -17.71
CA ARG A 387 1.21 -3.31 -16.44
C ARG A 387 2.33 -2.55 -15.75
N TYR A 388 2.36 -2.61 -14.43
CA TYR A 388 3.42 -1.99 -13.65
C TYR A 388 4.70 -2.82 -13.77
N ILE A 389 5.81 -2.17 -14.13
CA ILE A 389 7.12 -2.82 -14.28
C ILE A 389 8.15 -1.96 -13.55
N THR A 390 8.97 -2.58 -12.71
CA THR A 390 10.03 -1.91 -11.94
C THR A 390 11.39 -2.56 -12.20
N VAL A 391 12.45 -1.78 -12.00
CA VAL A 391 13.83 -2.28 -11.98
C VAL A 391 14.21 -2.53 -10.54
N HIS A 392 14.50 -3.78 -10.19
CA HIS A 392 14.83 -4.16 -8.82
C HIS A 392 16.35 -4.19 -8.59
N SER A 393 17.07 -5.10 -9.27
CA SER A 393 18.52 -5.19 -9.21
C SER A 393 19.18 -5.03 -10.58
N VAL A 394 20.34 -4.38 -10.58
CA VAL A 394 21.25 -4.31 -11.73
C VAL A 394 22.64 -4.67 -11.23
N GLU A 395 23.12 -5.85 -11.58
CA GLU A 395 24.45 -6.34 -11.27
C GLU A 395 25.34 -6.16 -12.50
N VAL A 396 26.40 -5.35 -12.36
CA VAL A 396 27.34 -5.03 -13.44
C VAL A 396 28.72 -5.59 -13.09
N GLU A 397 29.20 -6.49 -13.94
CA GLU A 397 30.57 -6.99 -13.93
C GLU A 397 31.37 -6.38 -15.09
N LEU A 398 32.50 -5.75 -14.77
CA LEU A 398 33.39 -5.16 -15.76
C LEU A 398 34.53 -6.13 -16.07
N VAL A 399 34.66 -6.48 -17.34
CA VAL A 399 35.80 -7.28 -17.81
C VAL A 399 36.90 -6.30 -18.22
N GLU A 400 37.92 -6.16 -17.37
CA GLU A 400 39.13 -5.44 -17.72
C GLU A 400 39.96 -6.29 -18.69
N LYS A 401 40.14 -5.84 -19.94
CA LYS A 401 41.18 -6.43 -20.78
C LYS A 401 42.55 -6.12 -20.19
N PRO A 402 43.47 -7.09 -20.09
CA PRO A 402 44.88 -6.79 -19.86
C PRO A 402 45.37 -6.00 -21.08
N SER A 403 45.57 -4.69 -20.90
CA SER A 403 46.08 -3.83 -21.95
C SER A 403 47.53 -4.22 -22.26
N LEU A 404 47.73 -4.97 -23.33
CA LEU A 404 49.00 -5.02 -24.05
C LEU A 404 49.38 -3.58 -24.44
N GLY A 405 50.56 -3.16 -24.00
CA GLY A 405 50.99 -1.77 -23.96
C GLY A 405 50.88 -1.05 -25.29
N HIS A 406 50.33 0.16 -25.25
CA HIS A 406 50.52 1.18 -26.27
C HIS A 406 50.92 2.50 -25.58
N ALA A 407 51.88 3.15 -26.22
CA ALA A 407 52.59 4.39 -25.85
C ALA A 407 51.68 5.52 -25.31
N PRO A 408 52.23 6.46 -24.52
CA PRO A 408 51.44 7.51 -23.87
C PRO A 408 50.77 8.41 -24.90
N ALA A 409 49.46 8.28 -25.02
CA ALA A 409 48.63 9.19 -25.78
C ALA A 409 48.49 10.54 -25.06
N LYS A 410 48.59 11.60 -25.86
CA LYS A 410 48.62 13.01 -25.48
C LYS A 410 47.46 13.43 -24.58
N LYS A 411 47.79 14.34 -23.64
CA LYS A 411 46.83 15.08 -22.79
C LYS A 411 45.67 15.66 -23.61
N PRO A 412 44.41 15.55 -23.14
CA PRO A 412 43.29 16.22 -23.78
C PRO A 412 43.36 17.74 -23.57
N VAL A 413 43.03 18.47 -24.63
CA VAL A 413 43.03 19.94 -24.69
C VAL A 413 41.95 20.48 -23.76
N ALA A 414 42.36 21.12 -22.67
CA ALA A 414 41.48 21.89 -21.81
C ALA A 414 41.08 23.20 -22.51
N SER A 415 39.78 23.50 -22.48
CA SER A 415 39.19 24.78 -22.85
C SER A 415 39.99 25.96 -22.24
N GLY A 416 40.48 26.87 -23.10
CA GLY A 416 41.48 27.89 -22.76
C GLY A 416 41.13 28.81 -21.57
N LYS A 417 39.85 28.94 -21.21
CA LYS A 417 39.43 29.73 -20.04
C LYS A 417 39.71 29.04 -18.70
N ALA A 418 39.66 27.71 -18.63
CA ALA A 418 39.91 26.98 -17.39
C ALA A 418 41.41 26.94 -17.05
N ALA A 419 42.27 26.86 -18.07
CA ALA A 419 43.71 26.93 -17.90
C ALA A 419 44.17 28.33 -17.47
N GLU A 420 43.57 29.40 -18.01
CA GLU A 420 43.82 30.77 -17.55
C GLU A 420 43.37 31.00 -16.10
N VAL A 421 42.23 30.46 -15.68
CA VAL A 421 41.75 30.58 -14.29
C VAL A 421 42.66 29.83 -13.33
N LEU A 422 43.12 28.62 -13.69
CA LEU A 422 44.08 27.86 -12.87
C LEU A 422 45.46 28.55 -12.81
N ALA A 423 45.92 29.15 -13.91
CA ALA A 423 47.16 29.92 -13.93
C ALA A 423 47.06 31.20 -13.08
N LYS A 424 45.94 31.94 -13.17
CA LYS A 424 45.69 33.13 -12.34
C LYS A 424 45.57 32.77 -10.85
N LYS A 425 44.95 31.63 -10.53
CA LYS A 425 44.86 31.13 -9.16
C LYS A 425 46.24 30.77 -8.60
N ALA A 426 47.08 30.08 -9.38
CA ALA A 426 48.45 29.75 -8.97
C ALA A 426 49.33 31.00 -8.79
N LEU A 427 49.10 32.06 -9.57
CA LEU A 427 49.78 33.34 -9.39
C LEU A 427 49.31 34.07 -8.13
N LEU A 428 48.00 34.07 -7.86
CA LEU A 428 47.43 34.60 -6.62
C LEU A 428 47.92 33.83 -5.38
N GLU A 429 48.03 32.51 -5.45
CA GLU A 429 48.57 31.69 -4.36
C GLU A 429 50.03 32.02 -4.06
N LYS A 430 50.85 32.23 -5.09
CA LYS A 430 52.25 32.68 -4.92
C LYS A 430 52.37 34.10 -4.41
N GLU A 431 51.47 34.99 -4.81
CA GLU A 431 51.47 36.38 -4.37
C GLU A 431 50.99 36.50 -2.91
N VAL A 432 49.99 35.70 -2.52
CA VAL A 432 49.57 35.56 -1.12
C VAL A 432 50.69 34.94 -0.28
N GLU A 433 51.38 33.91 -0.77
CA GLU A 433 52.53 33.31 -0.06
C GLU A 433 53.68 34.31 0.12
N LYS A 434 53.90 35.19 -0.87
CA LYS A 434 54.91 36.24 -0.81
C LYS A 434 54.51 37.35 0.19
N LEU A 435 53.25 37.78 0.18
CA LEU A 435 52.71 38.75 1.13
C LEU A 435 52.72 38.21 2.58
N LEU A 436 52.49 36.91 2.76
CA LEU A 436 52.57 36.26 4.07
C LEU A 436 54.01 36.17 4.59
N LYS A 437 55.00 35.93 3.70
CA LYS A 437 56.43 35.95 4.04
C LYS A 437 56.94 37.37 4.33
N GLU A 438 56.51 38.36 3.56
CA GLU A 438 56.87 39.78 3.77
C GLU A 438 56.26 40.36 5.07
N ALA A 439 55.16 39.78 5.55
CA ALA A 439 54.56 40.12 6.85
C ALA A 439 55.25 39.47 8.07
N GLY A 440 56.25 38.60 7.88
CA GLY A 440 57.02 37.98 8.97
C GLY A 440 56.24 37.00 9.84
N ILE A 441 55.27 36.27 9.28
CA ILE A 441 54.37 35.36 10.01
C ILE A 441 54.71 33.90 9.67
N ASP A 442 55.87 33.42 10.11
CA ASP A 442 56.29 32.02 9.90
C ASP A 442 55.68 31.03 10.93
N GLU A 443 54.93 31.50 11.94
CA GLU A 443 54.44 30.65 13.05
C GLU A 443 52.97 30.18 12.94
N LEU A 444 52.21 30.59 11.91
CA LEU A 444 50.80 30.19 11.78
C LEU A 444 50.55 28.96 10.92
N ALA A 445 51.55 28.41 10.20
CA ALA A 445 51.37 27.18 9.42
C ALA A 445 50.89 25.98 10.27
N PRO A 446 51.49 25.68 11.45
CA PRO A 446 50.99 24.59 12.30
C PRO A 446 49.64 24.93 12.96
N LEU A 447 49.39 26.19 13.32
CA LEU A 447 48.13 26.64 13.92
C LEU A 447 46.96 26.65 12.93
N THR A 448 47.22 26.93 11.64
CA THR A 448 46.19 26.89 10.59
C THR A 448 45.88 25.46 10.15
N GLU A 449 46.84 24.53 10.17
CA GLU A 449 46.55 23.11 9.98
C GLU A 449 45.80 22.50 11.17
N GLN A 450 46.17 22.83 12.41
CA GLN A 450 45.46 22.38 13.60
C GLN A 450 44.04 22.95 13.65
N LYS A 451 43.87 24.27 13.41
CA LYS A 451 42.52 24.86 13.35
C LYS A 451 41.70 24.38 12.16
N LYS A 452 42.32 24.02 11.03
CA LYS A 452 41.63 23.36 9.90
C LYS A 452 41.17 21.96 10.29
N LYS A 453 42.01 21.15 10.94
CA LYS A 453 41.63 19.81 11.43
C LYS A 453 40.53 19.90 12.48
N GLU A 454 40.62 20.83 13.43
CA GLU A 454 39.56 21.06 14.41
C GLU A 454 38.26 21.53 13.73
N ALA A 455 38.32 22.44 12.76
CA ALA A 455 37.14 22.86 12.00
C ALA A 455 36.53 21.72 11.17
N GLU A 456 37.35 20.88 10.54
CA GLU A 456 36.91 19.70 9.79
C GLU A 456 36.28 18.65 10.70
N GLU A 457 36.86 18.38 11.87
CA GLU A 457 36.29 17.47 12.88
C GLU A 457 34.97 18.00 13.45
N THR A 458 34.86 19.31 13.66
CA THR A 458 33.61 19.94 14.17
C THR A 458 32.51 19.93 13.11
N LEU A 459 32.86 20.14 11.84
CA LEU A 459 31.93 20.03 10.70
C LEU A 459 31.51 18.58 10.44
N LEU A 460 32.41 17.61 10.63
CA LEU A 460 32.10 16.19 10.53
C LEU A 460 31.17 15.76 11.68
N LYS A 461 31.45 16.14 12.93
CA LYS A 461 30.57 15.86 14.07
C LYS A 461 29.16 16.41 13.87
N SER A 462 29.03 17.66 13.43
CA SER A 462 27.72 18.28 13.20
C SER A 462 26.87 17.62 12.11
N ARG A 463 27.46 16.85 11.18
CA ARG A 463 26.74 16.06 10.17
C ARG A 463 26.56 14.60 10.56
N VAL A 464 27.52 14.03 11.28
CA VAL A 464 27.51 12.61 11.68
C VAL A 464 26.51 12.37 12.81
N GLU A 465 26.42 13.24 13.82
CA GLU A 465 25.47 13.04 14.93
C GLU A 465 24.01 13.02 14.48
N PRO A 466 23.52 13.98 13.66
CA PRO A 466 22.15 13.94 13.14
C PRO A 466 21.90 12.72 12.24
N ALA A 467 22.90 12.32 11.46
CA ALA A 467 22.81 11.13 10.61
C ALA A 467 22.67 9.85 11.45
N ILE A 468 23.46 9.70 12.52
CA ILE A 468 23.40 8.54 13.41
C ILE A 468 22.11 8.51 14.24
N GLU A 469 21.62 9.67 14.69
CA GLU A 469 20.35 9.74 15.41
C GLU A 469 19.17 9.39 14.50
N THR A 470 19.16 9.91 13.28
CA THR A 470 18.15 9.55 12.26
C THR A 470 18.22 8.06 11.91
N LEU A 471 19.44 7.52 11.74
CA LEU A 471 19.67 6.09 11.50
C LEU A 471 19.06 5.25 12.62
N LYS A 472 19.33 5.60 13.88
CA LYS A 472 18.81 4.89 15.05
C LYS A 472 17.29 4.93 15.10
N ASN A 473 16.68 6.08 14.83
CA ASN A 473 15.23 6.23 14.87
C ASN A 473 14.53 5.46 13.75
N ARG A 474 15.05 5.52 12.51
CA ARG A 474 14.48 4.78 11.37
C ARG A 474 14.62 3.28 11.52
N ILE A 475 15.81 2.78 11.92
CA ILE A 475 15.98 1.35 12.20
C ILE A 475 15.00 0.91 13.29
N ARG A 476 14.85 1.69 14.37
CA ARG A 476 13.90 1.35 15.45
C ARG A 476 12.44 1.33 14.98
N ALA A 477 12.03 2.24 14.11
CA ALA A 477 10.67 2.31 13.59
C ALA A 477 10.36 1.10 12.68
N GLU A 478 11.25 0.80 11.72
CA GLU A 478 11.08 -0.32 10.79
C GLU A 478 11.13 -1.68 11.50
N LEU A 479 12.07 -1.87 12.44
CA LEU A 479 12.18 -3.13 13.19
C LEU A 479 10.96 -3.40 14.09
N LYS A 480 10.23 -2.36 14.54
CA LYS A 480 8.97 -2.52 15.29
C LYS A 480 7.82 -3.03 14.42
N LEU A 481 7.86 -2.76 13.11
CA LEU A 481 6.82 -3.16 12.15
C LEU A 481 7.02 -4.58 11.61
N MET A 482 8.09 -5.26 12.02
CA MET A 482 8.40 -6.61 11.56
C MET A 482 7.33 -7.61 12.00
N PRO A 483 6.71 -8.35 11.06
CA PRO A 483 5.65 -9.28 11.40
C PRO A 483 6.23 -10.51 12.14
N ARG A 484 5.44 -11.08 13.08
CA ARG A 484 5.73 -12.34 13.80
C ARG A 484 6.93 -12.28 14.76
N VAL A 485 7.49 -11.10 15.00
CA VAL A 485 8.54 -10.86 15.99
C VAL A 485 8.25 -9.59 16.76
N ILE A 486 8.50 -9.62 18.06
CA ILE A 486 8.36 -8.47 18.94
C ILE A 486 9.74 -7.87 19.15
N PHE A 487 9.97 -6.67 18.61
CA PHE A 487 11.19 -5.90 18.84
C PHE A 487 11.34 -5.51 20.31
N LYS A 488 12.49 -5.80 20.93
CA LYS A 488 12.80 -5.46 22.32
C LYS A 488 13.68 -4.22 22.43
N TRP A 489 14.87 -4.30 21.86
CA TRP A 489 15.85 -3.22 21.95
C TRP A 489 16.82 -3.26 20.76
N LEU A 490 17.43 -2.10 20.52
CA LEU A 490 18.45 -1.86 19.49
C LEU A 490 19.59 -1.08 20.14
N LYS A 491 20.81 -1.56 19.95
CA LYS A 491 22.04 -0.87 20.31
C LYS A 491 22.83 -0.61 19.03
N ILE A 492 23.24 0.63 18.85
CA ILE A 492 24.10 1.04 17.73
C ILE A 492 25.30 1.73 18.35
N ASN A 493 26.48 1.16 18.15
CA ASN A 493 27.75 1.83 18.44
C ASN A 493 28.30 2.37 17.11
N HIS A 494 28.99 3.50 17.16
CA HIS A 494 29.59 4.08 15.97
C HIS A 494 31.02 4.55 16.26
N GLU A 495 31.89 4.42 15.27
CA GLU A 495 33.26 4.90 15.29
C GLU A 495 33.53 5.66 14.00
N VAL A 496 34.06 6.88 14.13
CA VAL A 496 34.43 7.71 12.98
C VAL A 496 35.89 7.47 12.65
N HIS A 497 36.18 7.07 11.41
CA HIS A 497 37.54 6.95 10.89
C HIS A 497 37.64 7.77 9.61
N GLY A 498 38.24 8.96 9.72
CA GLY A 498 38.30 9.93 8.63
C GLY A 498 36.91 10.40 8.22
N THR A 499 36.53 10.13 6.97
CA THR A 499 35.21 10.51 6.40
C THR A 499 34.18 9.38 6.43
N THR A 500 34.54 8.20 6.93
CA THR A 500 33.65 7.03 7.00
C THR A 500 33.27 6.73 8.44
N VAL A 501 31.98 6.50 8.67
CA VAL A 501 31.43 6.09 9.95
C VAL A 501 31.18 4.59 9.93
N TYR A 502 31.89 3.87 10.80
CA TYR A 502 31.68 2.45 11.01
C TYR A 502 30.65 2.25 12.12
N ILE A 503 29.69 1.35 11.90
CA ILE A 503 28.64 1.08 12.88
C ILE A 503 28.58 -0.40 13.24
N ASP A 504 28.35 -0.66 14.52
CA ASP A 504 28.07 -1.99 15.06
C ASP A 504 26.63 -1.99 15.57
N VAL A 505 25.80 -2.86 14.99
CA VAL A 505 24.36 -2.91 15.24
C VAL A 505 24.02 -4.21 15.95
N GLU A 506 23.40 -4.10 17.12
CA GLU A 506 22.84 -5.23 17.85
C GLU A 506 21.34 -5.02 18.04
N ALA A 507 20.54 -5.99 17.60
CA ALA A 507 19.09 -5.93 17.71
C ALA A 507 18.56 -7.20 18.37
N SER A 508 17.63 -7.04 19.33
CA SER A 508 17.01 -8.16 20.05
C SER A 508 15.50 -8.22 19.78
N PHE A 509 15.04 -9.43 19.51
CA PHE A 509 13.65 -9.76 19.19
C PHE A 509 13.18 -10.94 20.04
N VAL A 510 11.89 -10.96 20.35
CA VAL A 510 11.19 -12.13 20.89
C VAL A 510 10.33 -12.72 19.79
N LYS A 511 10.45 -14.04 19.59
CA LYS A 511 9.64 -14.73 18.59
C LYS A 511 8.19 -14.79 19.06
N GLU A 512 7.27 -14.32 18.22
CA GLU A 512 5.86 -14.44 18.53
C GLU A 512 5.41 -15.85 18.15
N ASN A 513 5.05 -16.66 19.16
CA ASN A 513 4.44 -17.96 18.95
C ASN A 513 2.98 -17.76 18.55
N VAL A 514 2.75 -17.38 17.30
CA VAL A 514 1.40 -17.29 16.75
C VAL A 514 0.90 -18.72 16.55
N GLY A 515 0.04 -19.17 17.47
CA GLY A 515 -0.72 -20.41 17.30
C GLY A 515 -1.55 -20.32 16.04
N GLY A 516 -1.18 -21.09 15.02
CA GLY A 516 -1.99 -21.18 13.81
C GLY A 516 -3.36 -21.79 14.11
N LEU A 517 -4.37 -21.38 13.36
CA LEU A 517 -5.76 -21.91 13.40
C LEU A 517 -5.90 -23.44 13.20
N PHE A 518 -4.78 -24.17 13.02
CA PHE A 518 -4.73 -25.61 12.80
C PHE A 518 -3.63 -26.33 13.60
N GLY A 519 -3.04 -25.73 14.63
CA GLY A 519 -2.06 -26.42 15.49
C GLY A 519 -0.74 -26.85 14.82
N ALA A 520 -0.56 -26.58 13.52
CA ALA A 520 0.72 -26.75 12.84
C ALA A 520 1.53 -25.46 12.97
N TYR A 521 2.60 -25.52 13.75
CA TYR A 521 3.60 -24.45 13.88
C TYR A 521 4.29 -24.21 12.54
N SER A 522 3.70 -23.40 11.66
CA SER A 522 4.44 -22.79 10.54
C SER A 522 5.32 -21.65 11.05
N GLY A 523 6.24 -22.00 11.96
CA GLY A 523 7.27 -21.10 12.42
C GLY A 523 8.15 -20.71 11.24
N VAL A 524 8.26 -19.41 10.97
CA VAL A 524 9.31 -18.90 10.10
C VAL A 524 10.65 -19.31 10.72
N SER A 525 11.59 -19.81 9.90
CA SER A 525 12.91 -20.19 10.40
C SER A 525 13.62 -18.98 10.98
N ASP A 526 14.35 -19.18 12.07
CA ASP A 526 15.08 -18.11 12.75
C ASP A 526 16.11 -17.46 11.81
N GLU A 527 16.66 -18.24 10.88
CA GLU A 527 17.55 -17.77 9.82
C GLU A 527 16.88 -16.78 8.87
N LYS A 528 15.62 -17.04 8.50
CA LYS A 528 14.87 -16.14 7.63
C LYS A 528 14.56 -14.82 8.33
N ILE A 529 14.17 -14.88 9.61
CA ILE A 529 13.95 -13.68 10.43
C ILE A 529 15.25 -12.87 10.56
N LYS A 530 16.39 -13.52 10.85
CA LYS A 530 17.69 -12.83 10.92
C LYS A 530 18.06 -12.17 9.60
N LYS A 531 17.83 -12.86 8.48
CA LYS A 531 18.10 -12.34 7.14
C LYS A 531 17.24 -11.11 6.82
N ASP A 532 15.94 -11.19 7.08
CA ASP A 532 15.01 -10.09 6.83
C ASP A 532 15.39 -8.85 7.67
N VAL A 533 15.80 -9.05 8.93
CA VAL A 533 16.28 -7.95 9.81
C VAL A 533 17.58 -7.33 9.28
N VAL A 534 18.54 -8.14 8.83
CA VAL A 534 19.81 -7.65 8.28
C VAL A 534 19.57 -6.85 6.99
N ASP A 535 18.67 -7.32 6.12
CA ASP A 535 18.34 -6.66 4.87
C ASP A 535 17.68 -5.29 5.13
N VAL A 536 16.76 -5.20 6.10
CA VAL A 536 16.14 -3.94 6.52
C VAL A 536 17.19 -2.96 7.07
N ILE A 537 18.07 -3.42 7.96
CA ILE A 537 19.14 -2.57 8.52
C ILE A 537 20.05 -2.04 7.41
N ASN A 538 20.51 -2.90 6.50
CA ASN A 538 21.37 -2.52 5.38
C ASN A 538 20.71 -1.52 4.42
N ARG A 539 19.41 -1.68 4.16
CA ARG A 539 18.62 -0.73 3.36
C ARG A 539 18.63 0.66 4.00
N ILE A 540 18.30 0.74 5.29
CA ILE A 540 18.22 2.03 6.00
C ILE A 540 19.60 2.70 6.10
N ILE A 541 20.67 1.93 6.29
CA ILE A 541 22.04 2.46 6.27
C ILE A 541 22.33 3.16 4.93
N ARG A 542 21.97 2.53 3.80
CA ARG A 542 22.19 3.11 2.47
C ARG A 542 21.38 4.39 2.25
N GLU A 543 20.13 4.40 2.71
CA GLU A 543 19.25 5.57 2.60
C GLU A 543 19.79 6.77 3.40
N VAL A 544 20.11 6.56 4.68
CA VAL A 544 20.63 7.61 5.56
C VAL A 544 22.02 8.07 5.11
N SER A 545 22.86 7.14 4.64
CA SER A 545 24.18 7.47 4.08
C SER A 545 24.06 8.42 2.87
N SER A 546 23.07 8.18 1.99
CA SER A 546 22.83 9.05 0.84
C SER A 546 22.20 10.39 1.21
N GLU A 547 21.30 10.41 2.19
CA GLU A 547 20.57 11.62 2.61
C GLU A 547 21.48 12.64 3.29
N TYR A 548 22.34 12.17 4.21
CA TYR A 548 23.26 13.04 4.94
C TYR A 548 24.62 13.19 4.24
N SER A 549 24.82 12.53 3.10
CA SER A 549 26.10 12.49 2.38
C SER A 549 27.27 12.05 3.27
N VAL A 550 27.01 11.14 4.21
CA VAL A 550 27.99 10.55 5.13
C VAL A 550 28.20 9.09 4.72
N ALA A 551 29.45 8.67 4.51
CA ALA A 551 29.73 7.27 4.20
C ALA A 551 29.55 6.41 5.46
N ILE A 552 28.44 5.68 5.56
CA ILE A 552 28.15 4.80 6.71
C ILE A 552 28.35 3.35 6.27
N LYS A 553 29.19 2.59 6.99
CA LYS A 553 29.46 1.17 6.71
C LYS A 553 29.19 0.30 7.94
N PRO A 554 28.38 -0.77 7.81
CA PRO A 554 28.22 -1.74 8.90
C PRO A 554 29.51 -2.54 9.06
N ARG A 555 30.02 -2.62 10.29
CA ARG A 555 31.14 -3.48 10.68
C ARG A 555 30.64 -4.82 11.21
N SER A 556 29.62 -4.80 12.06
CA SER A 556 28.92 -6.01 12.53
C SER A 556 27.41 -5.76 12.68
N VAL A 557 26.60 -6.78 12.37
CA VAL A 557 25.15 -6.77 12.59
C VAL A 557 24.76 -8.06 13.28
N ASN A 558 24.47 -7.98 14.58
CA ASN A 558 24.10 -9.12 15.42
C ASN A 558 22.60 -9.09 15.74
N VAL A 559 21.90 -10.16 15.37
CA VAL A 559 20.47 -10.32 15.62
C VAL A 559 20.25 -11.42 16.65
N ILE A 560 19.74 -11.04 17.82
CA ILE A 560 19.44 -11.93 18.94
C ILE A 560 17.95 -12.24 18.92
N LEU A 561 17.60 -13.50 18.64
CA LEU A 561 16.23 -14.02 18.77
C LEU A 561 16.11 -14.76 20.10
N ARG A 562 15.06 -14.46 20.86
CA ARG A 562 14.73 -15.08 22.15
C ARG A 562 13.35 -15.70 22.15
#